data_AF-G0EWK8-F1
#
_entry.id   AF-G0EWK8-F1
#
_cell.length_a   1.000
_cell.length_b   1.000
_cell.length_c   1.000
_cell.angle_alpha   90.00
_cell.angle_beta   90.00
_cell.angle_gamma   90.00
#
_symmetry.space_group_name_H-M   'P 1'
#
loop_
_entity.id
_entity.type
_entity.pdbx_description
1 polymer ?
#
loop_
_entity_poly.entity_id
_entity_poly.type
_entity_poly.pdbx_seq_one_letter_code
_entity_poly.pdbx_strand_id
1 'polypeptide(L)'
;MASMRSVPSPLRLSGCRLRKERAMKNKLPPIATLAFGVCLTVSAALAAPAGSMIKVTADEIKWADLPLIPGAKLAVLEGQMDKKEPFTARIKLPADAKVAAHWHPGVERVTVLSGTFNYGMGDKLDPEKTSPLGPGSLIVMPPKMHHFGWTKDETIIQINATGPWAFNFVNPADDPRKKK
;
A
#
# COMPACT_ATOMS: atom_id res chain seq x y z
N MET A 1 49.06 49.87 -35.61
CA MET A 1 49.68 48.74 -34.86
C MET A 1 48.79 47.53 -35.12
N ALA A 2 49.08 46.71 -36.15
CA ALA A 2 49.98 45.55 -36.09
C ALA A 2 49.55 44.57 -34.97
N SER A 3 49.31 43.28 -35.17
CA SER A 3 49.51 42.39 -36.31
C SER A 3 48.89 41.01 -35.99
N MET A 4 48.41 40.30 -37.03
CA MET A 4 48.50 38.84 -37.31
C MET A 4 48.22 37.82 -36.18
N ARG A 5 47.21 36.93 -36.26
CA ARG A 5 47.06 35.72 -37.12
C ARG A 5 48.21 34.70 -37.06
N SER A 6 47.92 33.49 -36.53
CA SER A 6 48.28 32.13 -37.06
C SER A 6 47.98 31.07 -35.96
N VAL A 7 47.12 30.04 -36.07
CA VAL A 7 47.12 28.71 -36.78
C VAL A 7 48.42 27.85 -36.64
N PRO A 8 48.39 26.49 -36.77
CA PRO A 8 48.36 25.47 -35.70
C PRO A 8 49.50 24.39 -35.77
N SER A 9 49.35 23.29 -34.97
CA SER A 9 49.98 21.94 -35.09
C SER A 9 51.44 21.74 -34.59
N PRO A 10 51.96 20.49 -34.38
CA PRO A 10 51.36 19.14 -34.42
C PRO A 10 51.67 18.22 -33.20
N LEU A 11 51.17 16.98 -33.28
CA LEU A 11 51.37 15.82 -32.39
C LEU A 11 52.83 15.49 -32.01
N ARG A 12 52.99 14.89 -30.82
CA ARG A 12 54.08 13.93 -30.52
C ARG A 12 53.57 12.75 -29.69
N LEU A 13 53.70 11.56 -30.26
CA LEU A 13 53.67 10.25 -29.58
C LEU A 13 55.01 9.99 -28.88
N SER A 14 54.99 9.37 -27.69
CA SER A 14 55.93 8.31 -27.28
C SER A 14 55.70 7.85 -25.84
N GLY A 15 55.82 6.54 -25.61
CA GLY A 15 56.49 6.08 -24.40
C GLY A 15 55.69 5.20 -23.44
N CYS A 16 55.35 4.00 -23.90
CA CYS A 16 55.44 2.73 -23.17
C CYS A 16 56.11 2.78 -21.77
N ARG A 17 55.39 2.33 -20.72
CA ARG A 17 55.89 1.27 -19.82
C ARG A 17 54.79 0.68 -18.92
N LEU A 18 54.51 -0.60 -19.13
CA LEU A 18 53.86 -1.50 -18.16
C LEU A 18 54.67 -1.53 -16.86
N ARG A 19 54.04 -1.38 -15.70
CA ARG A 19 54.65 -1.78 -14.43
C ARG A 19 53.81 -2.88 -13.77
N LYS A 20 54.42 -4.06 -13.75
CA LYS A 20 53.96 -5.31 -13.14
C LYS A 20 53.66 -5.15 -11.66
N GLU A 21 52.71 -5.98 -11.25
CA GLU A 21 52.23 -6.30 -9.91
C GLU A 21 53.32 -6.45 -8.84
N ARG A 22 52.93 -6.16 -7.59
CA ARG A 22 53.58 -6.70 -6.40
C ARG A 22 52.52 -7.34 -5.51
N ALA A 23 52.27 -8.63 -5.75
CA ALA A 23 51.59 -9.49 -4.81
C ALA A 23 52.47 -9.67 -3.57
N MET A 24 52.03 -9.15 -2.43
CA MET A 24 52.66 -9.44 -1.13
C MET A 24 52.15 -10.77 -0.61
N LYS A 25 52.99 -11.80 -0.74
CA LYS A 25 52.91 -13.04 0.05
C LYS A 25 53.33 -12.70 1.48
N ASN A 26 52.45 -12.88 2.46
CA ASN A 26 52.87 -12.98 3.86
C ASN A 26 52.21 -14.17 4.56
N LYS A 27 53.07 -14.82 5.33
CA LYS A 27 53.01 -16.19 5.83
C LYS A 27 52.10 -16.30 7.06
N LEU A 28 51.32 -17.37 7.17
CA LEU A 28 50.61 -17.76 8.40
C LEU A 28 51.57 -18.39 9.43
N PRO A 29 51.37 -18.10 10.73
CA PRO A 29 51.71 -18.98 11.85
C PRO A 29 50.43 -19.42 12.64
N PRO A 30 50.54 -20.33 13.64
CA PRO A 30 49.67 -21.50 13.75
C PRO A 30 48.41 -21.35 14.61
N ILE A 31 47.54 -22.34 14.41
CA ILE A 31 46.23 -22.63 14.99
C ILE A 31 46.22 -22.57 16.53
N ALA A 32 45.31 -21.76 17.09
CA ALA A 32 44.80 -21.93 18.44
C ALA A 32 43.30 -22.25 18.33
N THR A 33 42.97 -23.53 18.46
CA THR A 33 41.59 -24.05 18.45
C THR A 33 40.89 -23.60 19.73
N LEU A 34 40.22 -22.45 19.70
CA LEU A 34 39.30 -22.04 20.75
C LEU A 34 37.98 -22.77 20.52
N ALA A 35 37.71 -23.82 21.30
CA ALA A 35 36.44 -24.52 21.29
C ALA A 35 35.32 -23.56 21.73
N PHE A 36 34.69 -22.90 20.77
CA PHE A 36 33.49 -22.10 21.02
C PHE A 36 32.32 -23.09 21.16
N GLY A 37 31.99 -23.43 22.40
CA GLY A 37 30.82 -24.22 22.73
C GLY A 37 29.58 -23.51 22.18
N VAL A 38 29.02 -24.03 21.09
CA VAL A 38 27.72 -23.61 20.58
C VAL A 38 26.67 -24.15 21.55
N CYS A 39 26.37 -23.38 22.58
CA CYS A 39 25.15 -23.56 23.35
C CYS A 39 24.00 -23.11 22.44
N LEU A 40 23.45 -24.04 21.66
CA LEU A 40 22.16 -23.85 20.98
C LEU A 40 21.09 -23.72 22.07
N THR A 41 20.87 -22.49 22.53
CA THR A 41 19.63 -22.16 23.20
C THR A 41 18.53 -22.24 22.16
N VAL A 42 17.85 -23.38 22.10
CA VAL A 42 16.55 -23.49 21.43
C VAL A 42 15.63 -22.55 22.21
N SER A 43 15.51 -21.31 21.74
CA SER A 43 14.41 -20.47 22.15
C SER A 43 13.16 -21.16 21.64
N ALA A 44 12.45 -21.85 22.53
CA ALA A 44 11.08 -22.25 22.29
C ALA A 44 10.32 -20.94 22.05
N ALA A 45 10.15 -20.58 20.78
CA ALA A 45 9.21 -19.54 20.42
C ALA A 45 7.87 -19.98 21.00
N LEU A 46 7.39 -19.24 21.99
CA LEU A 46 6.02 -19.35 22.47
C LEU A 46 5.16 -19.17 21.23
N ALA A 47 4.62 -20.28 20.72
CA ALA A 47 3.61 -20.23 19.69
C ALA A 47 2.48 -19.39 20.28
N ALA A 48 2.29 -18.19 19.73
CA ALA A 48 1.08 -17.44 20.00
C ALA A 48 -0.10 -18.39 19.74
N PRO A 49 -1.16 -18.39 20.57
CA PRO A 49 -2.31 -19.24 20.33
C PRO A 49 -2.74 -19.03 18.88
N ALA A 50 -2.70 -20.10 18.09
CA ALA A 50 -3.21 -20.06 16.73
C ALA A 50 -4.66 -19.60 16.84
N GLY A 51 -4.95 -18.41 16.29
CA GLY A 51 -6.31 -17.88 16.29
C GLY A 51 -7.27 -18.93 15.73
N SER A 52 -8.48 -19.01 16.29
CA SER A 52 -9.51 -19.91 15.77
C SER A 52 -9.80 -19.58 14.31
N MET A 53 -10.06 -20.60 13.49
CA MET A 53 -10.49 -20.41 12.11
C MET A 53 -11.74 -19.53 12.07
N ILE A 54 -11.71 -18.47 11.26
CA ILE A 54 -12.89 -17.67 10.92
C ILE A 54 -13.48 -18.22 9.62
N LYS A 55 -14.76 -18.57 9.65
CA LYS A 55 -15.55 -18.96 8.49
C LYS A 55 -16.79 -18.09 8.46
N VAL A 56 -17.04 -17.43 7.34
CA VAL A 56 -18.25 -16.64 7.10
C VAL A 56 -18.79 -17.00 5.72
N THR A 57 -19.98 -17.59 5.64
CA THR A 57 -20.68 -17.82 4.37
C THR A 57 -21.48 -16.57 3.96
N ALA A 58 -21.91 -16.50 2.70
CA ALA A 58 -22.56 -15.29 2.18
C ALA A 58 -23.88 -14.94 2.91
N ASP A 59 -24.62 -15.96 3.35
CA ASP A 59 -25.88 -15.86 4.09
C ASP A 59 -25.69 -15.50 5.57
N GLU A 60 -24.50 -15.71 6.13
CA GLU A 60 -24.16 -15.36 7.52
C GLU A 60 -23.73 -13.88 7.68
N ILE A 61 -23.56 -13.14 6.58
CA ILE A 61 -23.05 -11.77 6.62
C ILE A 61 -24.08 -10.83 7.28
N LYS A 62 -23.68 -10.27 8.42
CA LYS A 62 -24.47 -9.30 9.17
C LYS A 62 -24.19 -7.90 8.69
N TRP A 63 -25.08 -7.38 7.87
CA TRP A 63 -25.04 -6.01 7.35
C TRP A 63 -25.60 -5.02 8.37
N ALA A 64 -24.86 -3.95 8.65
CA ALA A 64 -25.30 -2.79 9.40
C ALA A 64 -25.31 -1.55 8.49
N ASP A 65 -26.05 -0.51 8.88
CA ASP A 65 -26.02 0.76 8.16
C ASP A 65 -24.63 1.41 8.22
N LEU A 66 -24.18 1.95 7.08
CA LEU A 66 -23.01 2.80 6.99
C LEU A 66 -23.46 4.26 6.82
N PRO A 67 -23.69 5.02 7.92
CA PRO A 67 -24.28 6.36 7.84
C PRO A 67 -23.38 7.40 7.14
N LEU A 68 -22.16 7.02 6.76
CA LEU A 68 -21.22 7.85 5.99
C LEU A 68 -21.60 7.96 4.51
N ILE A 69 -22.34 6.99 3.97
CA ILE A 69 -22.75 6.92 2.56
C ILE A 69 -24.24 6.55 2.55
N PRO A 70 -25.13 7.42 2.04
CA PRO A 70 -26.57 7.15 2.03
C PRO A 70 -26.91 5.80 1.39
N GLY A 71 -27.68 4.97 2.12
CA GLY A 71 -28.14 3.66 1.66
C GLY A 71 -27.07 2.55 1.67
N ALA A 72 -25.80 2.86 1.99
CA ALA A 72 -24.75 1.86 2.06
C ALA A 72 -24.86 1.01 3.33
N LYS A 73 -24.37 -0.23 3.22
CA LYS A 73 -24.23 -1.16 4.34
C LYS A 73 -22.78 -1.56 4.53
N LEU A 74 -22.39 -1.85 5.77
CA LEU A 74 -21.08 -2.34 6.17
C LEU A 74 -21.25 -3.66 6.93
N ALA A 75 -20.36 -4.62 6.69
CA ALA A 75 -20.24 -5.84 7.49
C ALA A 75 -18.77 -6.11 7.80
N VAL A 76 -18.42 -6.20 9.09
CA VAL A 76 -17.08 -6.62 9.54
C VAL A 76 -17.05 -8.15 9.61
N LEU A 77 -16.10 -8.77 8.92
CA LEU A 77 -15.97 -10.23 8.82
C LEU A 77 -14.89 -10.78 9.76
N GLU A 78 -13.85 -9.98 10.01
CA GLU A 78 -12.69 -10.35 10.84
C GLU A 78 -12.10 -9.08 11.47
N GLY A 79 -11.61 -9.20 12.70
CA GLY A 79 -10.94 -8.13 13.44
C GLY A 79 -11.91 -7.02 13.86
N GLN A 80 -11.35 -5.90 14.32
CA GLN A 80 -12.08 -4.71 14.70
C GLN A 80 -11.51 -3.48 13.99
N MET A 81 -12.38 -2.68 13.38
CA MET A 81 -11.97 -1.50 12.61
C MET A 81 -11.38 -0.38 13.47
N ASP A 82 -11.66 -0.35 14.78
CA ASP A 82 -11.17 0.66 15.72
C ASP A 82 -9.87 0.26 16.45
N LYS A 83 -9.41 -0.99 16.29
CA LYS A 83 -8.20 -1.51 16.94
C LYS A 83 -7.01 -1.47 16.00
N LYS A 84 -5.80 -1.44 16.58
CA LYS A 84 -4.52 -1.46 15.85
C LYS A 84 -4.18 -2.87 15.35
N GLU A 85 -5.09 -3.46 14.58
CA GLU A 85 -5.00 -4.83 14.07
C GLU A 85 -5.56 -4.92 12.64
N PRO A 86 -5.19 -5.96 11.87
CA PRO A 86 -5.83 -6.22 10.58
C PRO A 86 -7.34 -6.47 10.74
N PHE A 87 -8.12 -5.98 9.79
CA PHE A 87 -9.54 -6.31 9.68
C PHE A 87 -9.90 -6.61 8.22
N THR A 88 -10.96 -7.40 8.07
CA THR A 88 -11.62 -7.64 6.79
C THR A 88 -13.07 -7.19 6.92
N ALA A 89 -13.52 -6.31 6.03
CA ALA A 89 -14.90 -5.86 5.99
C ALA A 89 -15.45 -5.85 4.57
N ARG A 90 -16.77 -5.80 4.41
CA ARG A 90 -17.43 -5.57 3.13
C ARG A 90 -18.32 -4.35 3.21
N ILE A 91 -18.31 -3.56 2.15
CA ILE A 91 -19.27 -2.46 1.95
C ILE A 91 -20.16 -2.84 0.78
N LYS A 92 -21.47 -2.75 1.00
CA LYS A 92 -22.48 -2.83 -0.06
C LYS A 92 -22.94 -1.41 -0.36
N LEU A 93 -22.64 -0.95 -1.57
CA LEU A 93 -23.06 0.34 -2.11
C LEU A 93 -24.32 0.14 -2.95
N PRO A 94 -25.39 0.92 -2.74
CA PRO A 94 -26.59 0.85 -3.58
C PRO A 94 -26.28 1.32 -5.01
N ALA A 95 -27.26 1.19 -5.91
CA ALA A 95 -27.22 1.90 -7.19
C ALA A 95 -27.12 3.42 -6.95
N ASP A 96 -26.47 4.12 -7.88
CA ASP A 96 -26.25 5.57 -7.84
C ASP A 96 -25.52 6.09 -6.58
N ALA A 97 -24.80 5.22 -5.85
CA ALA A 97 -24.07 5.64 -4.66
C ALA A 97 -22.96 6.61 -5.03
N LYS A 98 -22.78 7.64 -4.19
CA LYS A 98 -21.70 8.62 -4.29
C LYS A 98 -20.85 8.56 -3.03
N VAL A 99 -19.57 8.24 -3.22
CA VAL A 99 -18.57 8.22 -2.16
C VAL A 99 -17.72 9.47 -2.35
N ALA A 100 -18.03 10.52 -1.58
CA ALA A 100 -17.35 11.80 -1.67
C ALA A 100 -15.84 11.66 -1.43
N ALA A 101 -15.07 12.66 -1.88
CA ALA A 101 -13.62 12.65 -1.75
C ALA A 101 -13.20 12.53 -0.28
N HIS A 102 -12.39 11.52 0.01
CA HIS A 102 -11.97 11.16 1.36
C HIS A 102 -10.57 10.51 1.37
N TRP A 103 -10.06 10.26 2.57
CA TRP A 103 -8.78 9.58 2.78
C TRP A 103 -8.74 8.77 4.08
N HIS A 104 -7.82 7.81 4.13
CA HIS A 104 -7.60 6.91 5.26
C HIS A 104 -6.22 7.09 5.89
N PRO A 105 -6.06 6.89 7.21
CA PRO A 105 -4.78 7.06 7.90
C PRO A 105 -3.79 5.93 7.62
N GLY A 106 -4.28 4.76 7.21
CA GLY A 106 -3.49 3.57 6.87
C GLY A 106 -3.63 3.20 5.39
N VAL A 107 -2.91 2.16 4.99
CA VAL A 107 -3.08 1.54 3.66
C VAL A 107 -4.45 0.86 3.61
N GLU A 108 -5.21 1.14 2.55
CA GLU A 108 -6.45 0.44 2.27
C GLU A 108 -6.32 -0.41 1.01
N ARG A 109 -6.84 -1.64 1.06
CA ARG A 109 -6.97 -2.52 -0.11
C ARG A 109 -8.44 -2.77 -0.35
N VAL A 110 -8.89 -2.51 -1.58
CA VAL A 110 -10.27 -2.70 -1.97
C VAL A 110 -10.34 -3.69 -3.13
N THR A 111 -11.07 -4.78 -2.92
CA THR A 111 -11.38 -5.75 -3.98
C THR A 111 -12.84 -5.65 -4.33
N VAL A 112 -13.17 -5.51 -5.62
CA VAL A 112 -14.56 -5.55 -6.08
C VAL A 112 -15.03 -7.00 -6.14
N LEU A 113 -16.09 -7.33 -5.41
CA LEU A 113 -16.66 -8.68 -5.37
C LEU A 113 -17.83 -8.85 -6.34
N SER A 114 -18.64 -7.82 -6.54
CA SER A 114 -19.77 -7.79 -7.47
C SER A 114 -20.09 -6.34 -7.88
N GLY A 115 -20.76 -6.15 -9.01
CA GLY A 115 -21.08 -4.83 -9.54
C GLY A 115 -19.90 -4.14 -10.23
N THR A 116 -19.91 -2.81 -10.27
CA THR A 116 -18.82 -2.00 -10.84
C THR A 116 -18.59 -0.77 -9.96
N PHE A 117 -17.38 -0.67 -9.42
CA PHE A 117 -16.95 0.49 -8.64
C PHE A 117 -16.17 1.44 -9.54
N ASN A 118 -16.71 2.63 -9.81
CA ASN A 118 -16.00 3.65 -10.58
C ASN A 118 -15.11 4.45 -9.63
N TYR A 119 -13.80 4.23 -9.71
CA TYR A 119 -12.81 4.78 -8.80
C TYR A 119 -12.06 5.96 -9.41
N GLY A 120 -11.88 7.04 -8.65
CA GLY A 120 -11.11 8.22 -9.05
C GLY A 120 -10.25 8.77 -7.92
N MET A 121 -9.30 9.62 -8.29
CA MET A 121 -8.36 10.27 -7.36
C MET A 121 -8.51 11.79 -7.40
N GLY A 122 -8.35 12.44 -6.24
CA GLY A 122 -8.40 13.88 -6.10
C GLY A 122 -9.35 14.36 -4.99
N ASP A 123 -9.49 15.67 -4.90
CA ASP A 123 -10.09 16.36 -3.74
C ASP A 123 -11.61 16.55 -3.85
N LYS A 124 -12.19 16.18 -4.99
CA LYS A 124 -13.62 16.30 -5.28
C LYS A 124 -14.07 15.16 -6.17
N LEU A 125 -15.25 14.60 -5.87
CA LEU A 125 -15.88 13.61 -6.73
C LEU A 125 -16.17 14.21 -8.10
N ASP A 126 -15.57 13.61 -9.13
CA ASP A 126 -15.71 13.96 -10.54
C ASP A 126 -15.98 12.67 -11.33
N PRO A 127 -17.24 12.38 -11.71
CA PRO A 127 -17.59 11.10 -12.35
C PRO A 127 -16.81 10.82 -13.63
N GLU A 128 -16.42 11.87 -14.35
CA GLU A 128 -15.66 11.79 -15.61
C GLU A 128 -14.18 11.43 -15.40
N LYS A 129 -13.67 11.52 -14.16
CA LYS A 129 -12.29 11.20 -13.79
C LYS A 129 -12.20 9.90 -13.00
N THR A 130 -12.92 8.89 -13.49
CA THR A 130 -12.92 7.56 -12.87
C THR A 130 -12.50 6.46 -13.85
N SER A 131 -12.01 5.37 -13.29
CA SER A 131 -11.82 4.10 -13.99
C SER A 131 -12.83 3.08 -13.46
N PRO A 132 -13.58 2.39 -14.33
CA PRO A 132 -14.51 1.36 -13.91
C PRO A 132 -13.75 0.11 -13.44
N LEU A 133 -14.07 -0.37 -12.24
CA LEU A 133 -13.50 -1.58 -11.66
C LEU A 133 -14.59 -2.64 -11.48
N GLY A 134 -14.54 -3.69 -12.30
CA GLY A 134 -15.46 -4.83 -12.23
C GLY A 134 -15.01 -5.91 -11.23
N PRO A 135 -15.77 -7.01 -11.08
CA PRO A 135 -15.47 -8.07 -10.13
C PRO A 135 -14.06 -8.65 -10.31
N GLY A 136 -13.35 -8.88 -9.21
CA GLY A 136 -11.96 -9.34 -9.18
C GLY A 136 -10.91 -8.23 -9.27
N SER A 137 -11.32 -6.98 -9.57
CA SER A 137 -10.41 -5.83 -9.57
C SER A 137 -9.93 -5.51 -8.16
N LEU A 138 -8.66 -5.10 -8.03
CA LEU A 138 -8.02 -4.70 -6.78
C LEU A 138 -7.44 -3.29 -6.92
N ILE A 139 -7.67 -2.45 -5.92
CA ILE A 139 -6.93 -1.19 -5.72
C ILE A 139 -6.26 -1.20 -4.35
N VAL A 140 -5.06 -0.61 -4.29
CA VAL A 140 -4.29 -0.46 -3.06
C VAL A 140 -3.92 1.01 -2.91
N MET A 141 -4.46 1.65 -1.88
CA MET A 141 -4.31 3.07 -1.64
C MET A 141 -3.35 3.30 -0.47
N PRO A 142 -2.24 4.04 -0.67
CA PRO A 142 -1.35 4.40 0.42
C PRO A 142 -2.03 5.38 1.40
N PRO A 143 -1.48 5.54 2.61
CA PRO A 143 -2.01 6.45 3.61
C PRO A 143 -2.20 7.86 3.05
N LYS A 144 -3.31 8.50 3.44
CA LYS A 144 -3.68 9.89 3.08
C LYS A 144 -3.88 10.14 1.59
N MET A 145 -3.96 9.11 0.74
CA MET A 145 -4.35 9.30 -0.65
C MET A 145 -5.80 9.76 -0.73
N HIS A 146 -6.02 10.92 -1.35
CA HIS A 146 -7.37 11.44 -1.60
C HIS A 146 -7.98 10.72 -2.80
N HIS A 147 -9.15 10.14 -2.58
CA HIS A 147 -9.85 9.37 -3.58
C HIS A 147 -11.36 9.47 -3.38
N PHE A 148 -12.10 9.08 -4.41
CA PHE A 148 -13.55 9.08 -4.43
C PHE A 148 -14.06 7.91 -5.27
N GLY A 149 -15.35 7.67 -5.21
CA GLY A 149 -15.96 6.68 -6.10
C GLY A 149 -17.45 6.84 -6.24
N TRP A 150 -18.00 6.10 -7.20
CA TRP A 150 -19.43 6.04 -7.43
C TRP A 150 -19.81 4.70 -8.07
N THR A 151 -21.09 4.37 -7.98
CA THR A 151 -21.65 3.15 -8.56
C THR A 151 -22.82 3.51 -9.47
N LYS A 152 -22.99 2.73 -10.54
CA LYS A 152 -24.22 2.76 -11.35
C LYS A 152 -25.23 1.77 -10.78
N ASP A 153 -24.78 0.55 -10.53
CA ASP A 153 -25.57 -0.56 -10.01
C ASP A 153 -25.11 -0.95 -8.59
N GLU A 154 -25.89 -1.76 -7.87
CA GLU A 154 -25.45 -2.30 -6.57
C GLU A 154 -24.07 -2.96 -6.71
N THR A 155 -23.16 -2.58 -5.82
CA THR A 155 -21.76 -3.02 -5.88
C THR A 155 -21.30 -3.41 -4.48
N ILE A 156 -20.67 -4.58 -4.37
CA ILE A 156 -20.06 -5.04 -3.12
C ILE A 156 -18.54 -4.99 -3.28
N ILE A 157 -17.90 -4.27 -2.37
CA ILE A 157 -16.44 -4.22 -2.24
C ILE A 157 -16.00 -4.85 -0.92
N GLN A 158 -14.83 -5.48 -0.92
CA GLN A 158 -14.15 -5.96 0.28
C GLN A 158 -13.00 -5.02 0.62
N ILE A 159 -12.90 -4.66 1.89
CA ILE A 159 -11.83 -3.86 2.47
C ILE A 159 -10.92 -4.78 3.28
N ASN A 160 -9.61 -4.68 3.03
CA ASN A 160 -8.56 -5.26 3.85
C ASN A 160 -7.59 -4.15 4.28
N ALA A 161 -7.58 -3.83 5.57
CA ALA A 161 -6.74 -2.76 6.13
C ALA A 161 -6.35 -3.07 7.57
N THR A 162 -5.53 -2.20 8.16
CA THR A 162 -5.19 -2.23 9.59
C THR A 162 -5.82 -1.01 10.25
N GLY A 163 -6.53 -1.22 11.35
CA GLY A 163 -7.17 -0.13 12.07
C GLY A 163 -6.18 0.72 12.90
N PRO A 164 -6.66 1.83 13.50
CA PRO A 164 -8.00 2.38 13.39
C PRO A 164 -8.30 2.87 11.97
N TRP A 165 -9.42 2.42 11.41
CA TRP A 165 -9.91 2.87 10.12
C TRP A 165 -10.72 4.15 10.31
N ALA A 166 -10.33 5.20 9.62
CA ALA A 166 -11.02 6.48 9.66
C ALA A 166 -11.39 6.90 8.25
N PHE A 167 -12.62 7.38 8.10
CA PHE A 167 -13.15 7.95 6.85
C PHE A 167 -13.13 9.47 6.99
N ASN A 168 -12.06 10.08 6.47
CA ASN A 168 -11.84 11.53 6.59
C ASN A 168 -12.25 12.20 5.28
N PHE A 169 -13.37 12.93 5.30
CA PHE A 169 -13.79 13.71 4.14
C PHE A 169 -12.80 14.84 3.88
N VAL A 170 -12.43 15.01 2.61
CA VAL A 170 -11.56 16.12 2.17
C VAL A 170 -12.29 17.45 2.37
N ASN A 171 -13.56 17.51 1.95
CA ASN A 171 -14.43 18.64 2.19
C ASN A 171 -15.35 18.37 3.39
N PRO A 172 -15.25 19.16 4.48
CA PRO A 172 -16.11 19.04 5.66
C PRO A 172 -17.62 19.07 5.39
N ALA A 173 -18.08 19.75 4.33
CA ALA A 173 -19.51 19.85 4.00
C ALA A 173 -20.10 18.53 3.49
N ASP A 174 -19.25 17.62 3.01
CA ASP A 174 -19.66 16.31 2.52
C ASP A 174 -19.81 15.29 3.67
N ASP A 175 -19.36 15.63 4.88
CA ASP A 175 -19.44 14.75 6.05
C ASP A 175 -20.86 14.71 6.64
N PRO A 176 -21.61 13.59 6.51
CA PRO A 176 -22.96 13.49 7.04
C PRO A 176 -22.99 13.53 8.57
N ARG A 177 -21.88 13.25 9.26
CA ARG A 177 -21.80 13.35 10.73
C ARG A 177 -21.91 14.79 11.21
N LYS A 178 -21.72 15.78 10.32
CA LYS A 178 -21.84 17.22 10.61
C LYS A 178 -23.21 17.79 10.29
N LYS A 179 -24.07 17.03 9.62
CA LYS A 179 -25.46 17.42 9.32
C LYS A 179 -26.31 17.00 10.51
N LYS A 180 -26.73 17.98 11.31
CA LYS A 180 -27.69 17.81 12.42
C LYS A 180 -29.10 17.83 11.89
#